data_AF-A0A958SVE2-F1
#
_entry.id   AF-A0A958SVE2-F1
#
_cell.length_a   1.000
_cell.length_b   1.000
_cell.length_c   1.000
_cell.angle_alpha   90.00
_cell.angle_beta   90.00
_cell.angle_gamma   90.00
#
_symmetry.space_group_name_H-M   'P 1'
#
loop_
_entity.id
_entity.type
_entity.pdbx_description
1 polymer ?
#
loop_
_entity_poly.entity_id
_entity_poly.type
_entity_poly.pdbx_seq_one_letter_code
_entity_poly.pdbx_strand_id
1 'polypeptide(L)' 'MKKDNKRVIYWLFTGCFLIFTMVVVGGITRLTHSGLSISDYKLITGTLPPMSETAWQEAFDLYKQYPEYQKLN' A
#
# COMPACT_ATOMS: atom_id res chain seq x y z
N MET A 1 38.46 17.77 -25.36
CA MET A 1 37.66 18.34 -24.25
C MET A 1 36.94 17.19 -23.54
N LYS A 2 37.42 16.74 -22.37
CA LYS A 2 36.73 15.70 -21.58
C LYS A 2 35.46 16.32 -21.00
N LYS A 3 34.29 15.88 -21.48
CA LYS A 3 32.99 16.32 -20.94
C LYS A 3 32.82 15.69 -19.56
N ASP A 4 32.93 16.48 -18.50
CA ASP A 4 32.68 16.03 -17.13
C ASP A 4 31.17 15.84 -16.89
N ASN A 5 30.65 14.72 -17.40
CA ASN A 5 29.23 14.36 -17.30
C ASN A 5 28.87 13.71 -15.94
N LYS A 6 29.76 13.77 -14.95
CA LYS A 6 29.59 13.11 -13.64
C LYS A 6 28.26 13.49 -12.99
N ARG A 7 27.83 14.76 -13.10
CA ARG A 7 26.54 15.23 -12.58
C ARG A 7 25.34 14.54 -13.23
N VAL A 8 25.39 14.38 -14.55
CA VAL A 8 24.33 13.70 -15.33
C VAL A 8 24.30 12.22 -14.98
N ILE A 9 25.48 11.59 -14.81
CA ILE A 9 25.59 10.20 -14.38
C ILE A 9 24.97 10.01 -13.00
N TYR A 10 25.31 10.85 -12.01
CA TYR A 10 24.70 10.78 -10.68
C TYR A 10 23.18 11.01 -10.73
N TRP A 11 22.72 11.96 -11.54
CA TRP A 11 21.29 12.21 -11.70
C TRP A 11 20.54 10.97 -12.25
N LEU A 12 21.07 10.34 -13.30
CA LEU A 12 20.50 9.10 -13.84
C LEU A 12 20.54 7.96 -12.82
N PHE A 13 21.66 7.79 -12.11
CA PHE A 13 21.77 6.77 -11.05
C PHE A 13 20.75 6.98 -9.92
N THR A 14 20.52 8.23 -9.51
CA THR A 14 19.49 8.52 -8.49
C THR A 14 18.09 8.16 -9.00
N GLY A 15 17.78 8.44 -10.28
CA GLY A 15 16.52 8.02 -10.88
C GLY A 15 16.35 6.50 -10.92
N CYS A 16 17.38 5.77 -11.36
CA CYS A 16 17.37 4.31 -11.36
C CYS A 16 17.21 3.74 -9.94
N PHE A 17 17.89 4.33 -8.95
CA PHE A 17 17.78 3.91 -7.56
C PHE A 17 16.36 4.13 -6.99
N LEU A 18 15.72 5.25 -7.33
CA LEU A 18 14.34 5.51 -6.93
C LEU A 18 13.38 4.50 -7.54
N ILE A 19 13.49 4.22 -8.84
CA ILE A 19 12.66 3.23 -9.53
C ILE A 19 12.86 1.84 -8.90
N PHE A 20 14.12 1.45 -8.66
CA PHE A 20 14.43 0.19 -7.98
C PHE A 20 13.75 0.12 -6.60
N THR A 21 13.83 1.18 -5.81
CA THR A 21 13.17 1.26 -4.50
C THR A 21 11.65 1.10 -4.62
N MET A 22 11.01 1.75 -5.59
CA MET A 22 9.57 1.62 -5.83
C MET A 22 9.17 0.18 -6.18
N VAL A 23 9.97 -0.50 -7.00
CA VAL A 23 9.74 -1.91 -7.37
C VAL A 23 9.91 -2.82 -6.16
N VAL A 24 10.95 -2.63 -5.35
CA VAL A 24 11.17 -3.42 -4.13
C VAL A 24 10.02 -3.25 -3.15
N VAL A 25 9.61 -2.00 -2.86
CA VAL A 25 8.50 -1.71 -1.96
C VAL A 25 7.19 -2.34 -2.48
N GLY A 26 6.87 -2.15 -3.77
CA GLY A 26 5.68 -2.76 -4.37
C GLY A 26 5.72 -4.29 -4.36
N GLY A 27 6.90 -4.88 -4.58
CA GLY A 27 7.12 -6.32 -4.49
C GLY A 27 6.88 -6.87 -3.08
N ILE A 28 7.43 -6.21 -2.06
CA ILE A 28 7.19 -6.56 -0.66
C ILE A 28 5.70 -6.48 -0.33
N THR A 29 5.03 -5.37 -0.64
CA THR A 29 3.58 -5.18 -0.39
C THR A 29 2.71 -6.25 -1.04
N ARG A 30 3.12 -6.74 -2.23
CA ARG A 30 2.43 -7.85 -2.90
C ARG A 30 2.67 -9.18 -2.18
N LEU A 31 3.90 -9.48 -1.78
CA LEU A 31 4.25 -10.73 -1.11
C LEU A 31 3.63 -10.82 0.29
N THR A 32 3.58 -9.71 1.03
CA THR A 32 2.95 -9.64 2.36
C THR A 32 1.43 -9.57 2.29
N HIS A 33 0.84 -9.58 1.10
CA HIS A 33 -0.60 -9.44 0.86
C HIS A 33 -1.21 -8.17 1.49
N SER A 34 -0.39 -7.21 1.94
CA SER A 34 -0.85 -5.95 2.55
C SER A 34 -1.56 -5.04 1.56
N GLY A 35 -1.40 -5.29 0.26
CA GLY A 35 -2.20 -4.64 -0.79
C GLY A 35 -3.64 -5.16 -0.90
N LEU A 36 -3.95 -6.34 -0.35
CA LEU A 36 -5.29 -6.93 -0.31
C LEU A 36 -6.07 -6.56 0.96
N SER A 37 -5.38 -6.04 1.99
CA SER A 37 -6.03 -5.62 3.25
C SER A 37 -6.76 -4.28 3.15
N ILE A 38 -6.72 -3.61 2.00
CA ILE A 38 -7.61 -2.48 1.70
C ILE A 38 -8.95 -3.07 1.30
N SER A 39 -9.83 -3.20 2.29
CA SER A 39 -11.18 -3.73 2.12
C SER A 39 -12.06 -2.77 1.31
N ASP A 40 -11.92 -1.46 1.46
CA ASP A 40 -12.62 -0.50 0.61
C ASP A 40 -11.84 0.83 0.57
N TYR A 41 -11.74 1.46 -0.59
CA TYR A 41 -11.09 2.77 -0.72
C TYR A 41 -12.03 3.88 -0.22
N LYS A 42 -12.33 3.89 1.08
CA LYS A 42 -13.07 4.96 1.74
C LYS A 42 -12.12 6.12 2.06
N LEU A 43 -11.74 6.88 1.04
CA LEU A 43 -10.85 8.04 1.09
C LEU A 43 -11.18 9.06 2.20
N ILE A 44 -12.47 9.20 2.55
CA ILE A 44 -12.95 10.21 3.51
C ILE A 44 -13.50 9.56 4.80
N THR A 45 -14.11 8.39 4.71
CA THR A 45 -14.79 7.72 5.84
C THR A 45 -14.03 6.52 6.41
N GLY A 46 -12.93 6.09 5.81
CA GLY A 46 -12.12 4.95 6.27
C GLY A 46 -10.99 5.30 7.24
N THR A 47 -10.73 6.59 7.49
CA THR A 47 -9.65 7.06 8.39
C THR A 47 -10.10 7.25 9.83
N LEU A 48 -11.41 7.45 10.05
CA LEU A 48 -11.98 7.58 11.38
C LEU A 48 -12.44 6.21 11.88
N PRO A 49 -11.93 5.74 13.03
CA PRO A 49 -12.40 4.49 13.61
C PRO A 49 -13.89 4.59 13.98
N PRO A 50 -14.63 3.46 14.02
CA PRO A 50 -15.99 3.47 14.51
C PRO A 50 -16.02 4.00 15.95
N MET A 51 -16.87 5.01 16.21
CA MET A 51 -16.94 5.69 17.50
C MET A 51 -18.10 5.18 18.38
N SER A 52 -18.93 4.28 17.87
CA SER A 52 -20.03 3.65 18.61
C SER A 52 -20.02 2.13 18.43
N GLU A 53 -20.61 1.41 19.38
CA GLU A 53 -20.74 -0.04 19.32
C GLU A 53 -21.57 -0.51 18.12
N THR A 54 -22.62 0.24 17.76
CA THR A 54 -23.43 -0.04 16.56
C THR A 54 -22.60 0.07 15.28
N ALA A 55 -21.75 1.10 15.17
CA ALA A 55 -20.87 1.28 14.02
C ALA A 55 -19.77 0.21 13.96
N TRP A 56 -19.29 -0.28 15.12
CA TRP A 56 -18.40 -1.43 15.20
C TRP A 56 -19.07 -2.71 14.69
N GLN A 57 -20.32 -2.94 15.06
CA GLN A 57 -21.08 -4.11 14.61
C GLN A 57 -21.30 -4.07 13.10
N GLU A 58 -21.71 -2.93 12.55
CA GLU A 58 -21.87 -2.73 11.10
C GLU A 58 -20.54 -2.94 10.33
N ALA A 59 -19.43 -2.39 10.84
CA ALA A 59 -18.11 -2.56 10.24
C ALA A 59 -17.66 -4.03 10.27
N PHE A 60 -17.93 -4.74 11.36
CA PHE A 60 -17.59 -6.15 11.50
C PHE A 60 -18.46 -7.04 10.62
N ASP A 61 -19.76 -6.76 10.51
CA ASP A 61 -20.65 -7.51 9.63
C ASP A 61 -20.29 -7.32 8.15
N LEU A 62 -19.81 -6.13 7.78
CA LEU A 62 -19.19 -5.90 6.47
C LEU A 62 -17.89 -6.72 6.32
N TYR A 63 -17.03 -6.75 7.33
CA TYR A 63 -15.79 -7.54 7.32
C TYR A 63 -16.03 -9.04 7.11
N LYS A 64 -17.13 -9.61 7.63
CA LYS A 64 -17.50 -11.02 7.41
C LYS A 64 -17.74 -11.38 5.94
N GLN A 65 -18.04 -10.40 5.09
CA GLN A 65 -18.26 -10.61 3.66
C GLN A 65 -16.95 -10.80 2.88
N TYR A 66 -15.80 -10.48 3.48
CA TYR A 66 -14.52 -10.59 2.81
C TYR A 66 -14.00 -12.03 2.79
N PRO A 67 -13.28 -12.43 1.73
CA PRO A 67 -12.73 -13.78 1.61
C PRO A 67 -11.78 -14.15 2.74
N GLU A 68 -11.12 -13.18 3.37
CA GLU A 68 -10.19 -13.40 4.48
C GLU A 68 -10.90 -13.97 5.70
N TYR A 69 -12.07 -13.42 6.05
CA TYR A 69 -12.90 -13.94 7.14
C TYR A 69 -13.48 -15.33 6.80
N GLN A 70 -13.92 -15.51 5.55
CA GLN A 70 -14.55 -16.76 5.09
C GLN A 70 -13.56 -17.92 4.89
N LYS A 71 -12.27 -17.64 4.70
CA LYS A 71 -11.24 -18.66 4.54
C LYS A 71 -10.64 -19.13 5.86
N LEU A 72 -10.75 -18.31 6.91
CA LEU A 72 -10.16 -18.59 8.22
C LEU A 72 -11.14 -19.26 9.18
N ASN A 73 -12.45 -19.01 9.04
CA ASN A 73 -13.53 -19.58 9.86
C ASN A 73 -14.35 -20.60 9.06
#